data_AF-A0A0F9M4L9-F1
#
_entry.id   AF-A0A0F9M4L9-F1
#
_cell.length_a   1.000
_cell.length_b   1.000
_cell.length_c   1.000
_cell.angle_alpha   90.00
_cell.angle_beta   90.00
_cell.angle_gamma   90.00
#
_symmetry.space_group_name_H-M   'P 1'
#
loop_
_entity.id
_entity.type
_entity.pdbx_description
1 polymer ?
#
loop_
_entity_poly.entity_id
_entity_poly.type
_entity_poly.pdbx_seq_one_letter_code
_entity_poly.pdbx_strand_id
1 'polypeptide(L)' 'FMQLVPSASTVHTLATVISCDKITSAPTETPYLLRMAFTHMDEIDRNHLIRHTLKRQAERIRDGEFSGAMSLVEN' A
#
# COMPACT_ATOMS: atom_id res chain seq x y z
N PHE A 1 3.78 -6.61 -0.55
CA PHE A 1 3.29 -5.32 -0.02
C PHE A 1 2.83 -4.44 -1.18
N MET A 2 1.76 -3.67 -1.00
CA MET A 2 1.20 -2.79 -2.04
C MET A 2 1.45 -1.34 -1.64
N GLN A 3 2.11 -0.59 -2.51
CA GLN A 3 2.34 0.84 -2.34
C GLN A 3 1.25 1.60 -3.10
N LEU A 4 0.50 2.45 -2.39
CA LEU A 4 -0.39 3.42 -3.03
C LEU A 4 0.50 4.53 -3.59
N VAL A 5 0.45 4.73 -4.91
CA VAL A 5 1.16 5.83 -5.58
C VAL A 5 0.23 7.05 -5.56
N PRO A 6 0.74 8.27 -5.31
CA PRO A 6 -0.09 9.46 -5.31
C PRO A 6 -1.01 9.52 -6.54
N SER A 7 -2.29 9.76 -6.28
CA SER A 7 -3.25 10.22 -7.27
C SER A 7 -3.74 11.59 -6.84
N ALA A 8 -4.29 12.39 -7.76
CA ALA A 8 -4.85 13.71 -7.44
C ALA A 8 -6.19 13.61 -6.67
N SER A 9 -6.31 12.62 -5.79
CA SER A 9 -7.52 12.27 -5.08
C SER A 9 -7.20 11.99 -3.62
N THR A 10 -7.92 12.68 -2.75
CA THR A 10 -7.78 12.59 -1.30
C THR A 10 -8.87 11.68 -0.76
N VAL A 11 -8.50 10.77 0.14
CA VAL A 11 -9.44 9.93 0.89
C VAL A 11 -9.48 10.41 2.33
N HIS A 12 -10.68 10.63 2.85
CA HIS A 12 -10.89 11.00 4.25
C HIS A 12 -11.21 9.74 5.06
N THR A 13 -10.39 9.47 6.05
CA THR A 13 -10.54 8.26 6.87
C THR A 13 -10.05 8.48 8.29
N LEU A 14 -10.66 7.77 9.24
CA LEU A 14 -10.12 7.58 10.58
C LEU A 14 -9.33 6.27 10.62
N ALA A 15 -8.15 6.33 11.23
CA ALA A 15 -7.27 5.19 11.37
C ALA A 15 -6.93 4.93 12.83
N THR A 16 -6.83 3.66 13.21
CA THR A 16 -6.31 3.22 14.51
C THR A 16 -4.90 2.72 14.33
N VAL A 17 -3.97 3.21 15.16
CA VAL A 17 -2.58 2.72 15.20
C VAL A 17 -2.58 1.31 15.79
N ILE A 18 -2.02 0.36 15.05
CA ILE A 18 -1.84 -1.03 15.47
C ILE A 18 -0.43 -1.26 16.02
N SER A 19 0.59 -0.65 15.38
CA SER A 19 1.96 -0.67 15.90
C SER A 19 2.70 0.61 15.53
N CYS A 20 3.73 0.92 16.32
CA CYS A 20 4.66 2.00 16.08
C CYS A 20 6.05 1.48 16.40
N ASP A 21 6.85 1.26 15.36
CA ASP A 21 8.16 0.64 15.47
C ASP A 21 9.23 1.62 15.02
N LYS A 22 10.29 1.79 15.83
CA LYS A 22 11.44 2.58 15.42
C LYS A 22 12.29 1.76 14.45
N ILE A 23 12.51 2.26 13.25
CA ILE A 23 13.39 1.65 12.26
C ILE A 23 14.79 2.23 12.43
N THR A 24 15.75 1.40 12.82
CA THR A 24 17.15 1.81 13.01
C THR A 24 17.83 2.26 11.72
N SER A 25 17.40 1.74 10.57
CA SER A 25 17.90 2.10 9.24
C SER A 25 17.14 3.24 8.56
N ALA A 26 16.17 3.87 9.23
CA ALA A 26 15.40 4.98 8.65
C ALA A 26 16.12 6.33 8.82
N PRO A 27 15.79 7.33 7.98
CA PRO A 27 16.30 8.70 8.16
C PRO A 27 16.02 9.25 9.56
N THR A 28 16.91 10.11 10.04
CA THR A 28 16.82 10.72 11.38
C THR A 28 15.54 11.52 11.57
N GLU A 29 14.98 12.08 10.50
CA GLU A 29 13.79 12.92 10.51
C GLU A 29 12.49 12.09 10.56
N THR A 30 12.51 10.84 10.08
CA THR A 30 11.33 9.96 10.01
C THR A 30 11.63 8.54 10.52
N PRO A 31 12.09 8.38 11.77
CA PRO A 31 12.64 7.11 12.26
C PRO A 31 11.58 6.09 12.68
N TYR A 32 10.28 6.41 12.58
CA TYR A 32 9.19 5.57 13.05
C TYR A 32 8.33 5.08 11.89
N LEU A 33 8.01 3.79 11.89
CA LEU A 33 7.03 3.17 11.02
C LEU A 33 5.74 2.94 11.81
N LEU A 34 4.66 3.57 11.34
CA LEU A 34 3.32 3.36 11.87
C LEU A 34 2.59 2.33 11.01
N ARG A 35 2.02 1.31 11.67
CA ARG A 35 1.03 0.42 11.07
C ARG A 35 -0.33 0.84 11.56
N MET A 36 -1.26 1.10 10.64
CA MET A 36 -2.59 1.59 10.95
C MET A 36 -3.65 0.75 10.26
N ALA A 37 -4.80 0.59 10.90
CA ALA A 37 -6.03 0.10 10.27
C ALA A 37 -6.99 1.26 10.05
N PHE A 38 -7.45 1.44 8.83
CA PHE A 38 -8.53 2.37 8.51
C PHE A 38 -9.85 1.79 9.03
N THR A 39 -10.43 2.44 10.04
CA THR A 39 -11.64 1.94 10.73
C THR A 39 -12.91 2.62 10.25
N HIS A 40 -12.81 3.87 9.79
CA HIS A 40 -13.95 4.62 9.26
C HIS A 40 -13.57 5.30 7.95
N MET A 41 -14.31 5.00 6.90
CA MET A 41 -14.17 5.57 5.57
C MET A 41 -15.55 5.52 4.93
N ASP A 42 -15.96 6.60 4.28
CA ASP A 42 -17.24 6.60 3.57
C ASP A 42 -17.19 5.65 2.36
N GLU A 43 -18.36 5.34 1.82
CA GLU A 43 -18.46 4.41 0.70
C GLU A 43 -17.81 4.94 -0.59
N ILE A 44 -17.85 6.26 -0.82
CA ILE A 44 -17.31 6.88 -2.02
C ILE A 44 -15.79 6.73 -2.03
N ASP A 45 -15.15 7.10 -0.93
CA ASP A 45 -13.72 7.00 -0.71
C ASP A 45 -13.25 5.55 -0.69
N ARG A 46 -14.02 4.64 -0.08
CA ARG A 46 -13.73 3.20 -0.10
C ARG A 46 -13.74 2.66 -1.53
N ASN A 47 -14.77 2.98 -2.30
CA ASN A 47 -14.88 2.55 -3.69
C ASN A 47 -13.75 3.14 -4.54
N HIS A 48 -13.36 4.38 -4.28
CA HIS A 48 -12.20 5.00 -4.92
C HIS A 48 -10.92 4.20 -4.61
N LEU A 49 -10.65 3.92 -3.34
CA LEU A 49 -9.45 3.19 -2.92
C LEU A 49 -9.38 1.79 -3.53
N ILE A 50 -10.50 1.08 -3.59
CA ILE A 50 -10.60 -0.25 -4.23
C ILE A 50 -10.26 -0.15 -5.72
N ARG A 51 -10.87 0.79 -6.45
CA ARG A 51 -10.61 0.97 -7.90
C ARG A 51 -9.16 1.35 -8.15
N HIS A 52 -8.60 2.24 -7.35
CA HIS A 52 -7.20 2.64 -7.43
C HIS A 52 -6.28 1.43 -7.24
N THR A 53 -6.53 0.64 -6.19
CA THR A 53 -5.80 -0.57 -5.87
C THR A 53 -5.82 -1.58 -7.02
N LEU A 54 -7.00 -1.89 -7.55
CA LEU A 54 -7.17 -2.83 -8.66
C LEU A 54 -6.47 -2.34 -9.94
N LYS A 55 -6.59 -1.04 -10.25
CA LYS A 55 -5.91 -0.43 -11.41
C LYS A 55 -4.40 -0.60 -11.30
N ARG A 56 -3.81 -0.31 -10.13
CA ARG A 56 -2.37 -0.48 -9.89
C ARG A 56 -1.94 -1.94 -9.96
N GLN A 57 -2.72 -2.87 -9.42
CA GLN A 57 -2.43 -4.31 -9.58
C GLN A 57 -2.39 -4.71 -11.06
N ALA A 58 -3.36 -4.26 -11.84
CA ALA A 58 -3.41 -4.54 -13.27
C ALA A 58 -2.24 -3.90 -14.05
N GLU A 59 -1.83 -2.68 -13.70
CA GLU A 59 -0.62 -2.04 -14.26
C GLU A 59 0.62 -2.87 -14.01
N ARG A 60 0.87 -3.27 -12.75
CA ARG A 60 2.04 -4.07 -12.39
C ARG A 60 2.09 -5.43 -13.10
N ILE A 61 0.93 -6.04 -13.35
CA ILE A 61 0.83 -7.27 -14.15
C ILE A 61 1.27 -7.01 -15.60
N ARG A 62 0.82 -5.90 -16.20
CA ARG A 62 1.21 -5.53 -17.57
C ARG A 62 2.69 -5.15 -17.67
N ASP A 63 3.23 -4.49 -16.66
CA ASP A 63 4.63 -4.06 -16.61
C ASP A 63 5.59 -5.23 -16.32
N GLY A 64 5.06 -6.46 -16.20
CA GLY A 64 5.87 -7.67 -16.06
C GLY A 64 6.47 -7.87 -14.66
N GLU A 65 6.05 -7.10 -13.65
CA GLU A 65 6.56 -7.23 -12.27
C GLU A 65 6.18 -8.56 -11.59
N PHE A 66 5.33 -9.39 -12.22
CA PHE A 66 5.08 -10.77 -11.80
C PHE A 66 5.99 -11.82 -12.47
N SER A 67 6.81 -11.44 -13.46
CA SER A 67 7.72 -12.35 -14.17
C SER A 67 8.87 -12.86 -13.27
N GLY A 68 9.30 -12.08 -12.28
CA GLY A 68 10.38 -12.46 -11.36
C GLY A 68 9.98 -13.39 -10.21
N ALA A 69 8.68 -13.66 -10.01
CA ALA A 69 8.17 -14.52 -8.92
C ALA A 69 7.79 -15.94 -9.40
N MET A 70 8.02 -16.26 -10.67
CA MET A 70 7.72 -17.57 -11.26
C MET A 70 9.00 -18.25 -11.81
N SER A 71 10.07 -18.29 -11.03
CA SER A 71 11.12 -19.32 -11.16
C SER A 71 11.12 -20.22 -9.93
N LEU A 72 10.13 -21.11 -9.87
CA LEU A 72 10.22 -22.27 -8.97
C LEU A 72 10.98 -23.37 -9.72
N VAL A 73 12.28 -23.44 -9.43
CA VAL A 73 13.09 -24.65 -9.23
C VAL A 73 12.72 -25.84 -10.12
N GLU A 74 13.42 -25.99 -11.26
CA GLU A 74 13.60 -27.31 -11.88
C GLU A 74 14.64 -28.07 -11.05
N ASN A 75 14.22 -29.20 -10.47
CA ASN A 75 15.11 -30.27 -9.98
C ASN A 75 15.63 -31.08 -11.16
#